data_AF-A0A661P319-F1
#
_entry.id   AF-A0A661P319-F1
#
_cell.length_a   1.000
_cell.length_b   1.000
_cell.length_c   1.000
_cell.angle_alpha   90.00
_cell.angle_beta   90.00
_cell.angle_gamma   90.00
#
_symmetry.space_group_name_H-M   'P 1'
#
loop_
_entity.id
_entity.type
_entity.pdbx_description
1 polymer ?
#
loop_
_entity_poly.entity_id
_entity_poly.type
_entity_poly.pdbx_seq_one_letter_code
_entity_poly.pdbx_strand_id
1 'polypeptide(L)'
;MALWVCAGASDASSGSSTAKIQASDLEPGPLKRQILDVQKQSRAGGHPRSLVEGPLGEAVAAAERARGARAAGDKWHSGLLTKLGMQWARCGGAVVRATEAEAKSRAEAKRLRELTTQLERAEALLAEHQARLGRLQAEVAKAEKKAAAAAEVVAGREVGRLERASKGQRPKSRRKSGGGSR
;
A
#
# COMPACT_ATOMS: atom_id res chain seq x y z
N MET A 1 43.42 19.29 -7.23
CA MET A 1 42.88 19.19 -5.86
C MET A 1 43.21 17.81 -5.32
N ALA A 2 44.25 17.72 -4.49
CA ALA A 2 44.74 16.45 -3.96
C ALA A 2 43.92 16.08 -2.71
N LEU A 3 43.20 14.95 -2.78
CA LEU A 3 42.49 14.38 -1.64
C LEU A 3 43.49 13.56 -0.82
N TRP A 4 43.82 14.07 0.36
CA TRP A 4 44.57 13.36 1.38
C TRP A 4 43.67 12.30 2.02
N VAL A 5 43.93 11.03 1.71
CA VAL A 5 43.35 9.86 2.37
C VAL A 5 44.24 9.51 3.55
N CYS A 6 43.86 9.94 4.76
CA CYS A 6 44.48 9.46 5.99
C CYS A 6 43.91 8.08 6.35
N ALA A 7 44.54 7.03 5.82
CA ALA A 7 44.37 5.66 6.29
C ALA A 7 45.19 5.47 7.58
N GLY A 8 44.58 5.76 8.72
CA GLY A 8 45.12 5.45 10.04
C GLY A 8 44.61 4.09 10.51
N ALA A 9 45.31 3.02 10.14
CA ALA A 9 45.12 1.69 10.72
C ALA A 9 45.78 1.64 12.10
N SER A 10 44.97 1.52 13.15
CA SER A 10 45.43 1.23 14.51
C SER A 10 44.69 0.00 15.03
N ASP A 11 45.06 -1.17 14.50
CA ASP A 11 44.70 -2.47 15.06
C ASP A 11 45.61 -2.78 16.27
N ALA A 12 45.31 -2.13 17.40
CA ALA A 12 45.79 -2.57 18.70
C ALA A 12 44.79 -3.60 19.27
N SER A 13 44.78 -4.80 18.67
CA SER A 13 44.11 -5.98 19.22
C SER A 13 44.88 -6.49 20.44
N SER A 14 44.70 -5.80 21.57
CA SER A 14 45.05 -6.35 22.88
C SER A 14 44.07 -7.47 23.19
N GLY A 15 44.52 -8.70 22.99
CA GLY A 15 43.81 -9.94 23.32
C GLY A 15 43.63 -10.15 24.82
N SER A 16 43.05 -9.18 25.52
CA SER A 16 42.39 -9.43 26.78
C SER A 16 41.12 -10.19 26.44
N SER A 17 41.07 -11.46 26.83
CA SER A 17 39.84 -12.25 26.93
C SER A 17 38.93 -11.59 27.98
N THR A 18 38.40 -10.41 27.67
CA THR A 18 37.23 -9.87 28.35
C THR A 18 36.08 -10.76 27.89
N ALA A 19 35.79 -11.80 28.67
CA ALA A 19 34.51 -12.48 28.58
C ALA A 19 33.46 -11.38 28.50
N LYS A 20 32.73 -11.28 27.37
CA LYS A 20 31.72 -10.23 27.16
C LYS A 20 30.75 -10.35 28.32
N ILE A 21 30.87 -9.46 29.29
CA ILE A 21 30.04 -9.44 30.48
C ILE A 21 28.61 -9.31 29.98
N GLN A 22 27.78 -10.26 30.35
CA GLN A 22 26.41 -10.26 29.92
C GLN A 22 25.59 -9.38 30.86
N ALA A 23 24.47 -8.87 30.35
CA ALA A 23 23.54 -8.10 31.17
C ALA A 23 23.04 -8.89 32.40
N SER A 24 23.06 -10.24 32.35
CA SER A 24 22.75 -11.13 33.47
C SER A 24 23.73 -11.02 34.64
N ASP A 25 24.97 -10.61 34.36
CA ASP A 25 26.08 -10.65 35.32
C ASP A 25 26.22 -9.32 36.07
N LEU A 26 25.45 -8.30 35.66
CA LEU A 26 25.39 -7.02 36.34
C LEU A 26 24.75 -7.15 37.73
N GLU A 27 25.18 -6.28 38.64
CA GLU A 27 24.57 -6.13 39.96
C GLU A 27 23.06 -5.86 39.84
N PRO A 28 22.22 -6.44 40.72
CA PRO A 28 20.79 -6.18 40.71
C PRO A 28 20.51 -4.69 40.93
N GLY A 29 19.84 -4.07 39.98
CA GLY A 29 19.56 -2.64 40.02
C GLY A 29 18.64 -2.18 38.89
N PRO A 30 18.23 -0.89 38.89
CA PRO A 30 17.32 -0.34 37.89
C PRO A 30 17.90 -0.41 36.47
N LEU A 31 19.21 -0.22 36.31
CA LEU A 31 19.89 -0.32 35.03
C LEU A 31 19.81 -1.73 34.43
N LYS A 32 20.09 -2.77 35.24
CA LYS A 32 19.96 -4.17 34.81
C LYS A 32 18.55 -4.50 34.34
N ARG A 33 17.53 -4.07 35.10
CA ARG A 33 16.12 -4.26 34.73
C ARG A 33 15.82 -3.63 33.36
N GLN A 34 16.24 -2.38 33.15
CA GLN A 34 16.02 -1.68 31.88
C GLN A 34 16.70 -2.39 30.69
N ILE A 35 17.95 -2.86 30.87
CA ILE A 35 18.64 -3.60 29.81
C ILE A 35 17.89 -4.89 29.46
N LEU A 36 17.47 -5.66 30.47
CA LEU A 36 16.71 -6.90 30.27
C LEU A 36 15.33 -6.64 29.66
N ASP A 37 14.66 -5.55 30.04
CA ASP A 37 13.37 -5.16 29.47
C ASP A 37 13.50 -4.83 27.99
N VAL A 38 14.54 -4.08 27.59
CA VAL A 38 14.82 -3.79 26.17
C VAL A 38 15.15 -5.06 25.40
N GLN A 39 15.93 -5.99 25.97
CA GLN A 39 16.19 -7.29 25.34
C GLN A 39 14.91 -8.11 25.17
N LYS A 40 14.03 -8.11 26.19
CA LYS A 40 12.75 -8.81 26.15
C LYS A 40 11.83 -8.19 25.09
N GLN A 41 11.74 -6.86 25.02
CA GLN A 41 10.98 -6.14 24.00
C GLN A 41 11.49 -6.43 22.60
N SER A 42 12.81 -6.38 22.40
CA SER A 42 13.45 -6.73 21.12
C SER A 42 13.10 -8.16 20.69
N ARG A 43 13.17 -9.14 21.61
CA ARG A 43 12.79 -10.54 21.34
C ARG A 43 11.30 -10.71 21.05
N ALA A 44 10.44 -10.06 21.84
CA ALA A 44 8.99 -10.15 21.68
C ALA A 44 8.53 -9.52 20.36
N GLY A 45 9.18 -8.45 19.91
CA GLY A 45 8.93 -7.82 18.61
C GLY A 45 9.58 -8.54 17.43
N GLY A 46 10.30 -9.65 17.65
CA GLY A 46 10.99 -10.39 16.59
C GLY A 46 12.13 -9.61 15.92
N HIS A 47 12.66 -8.57 16.59
CA HIS A 47 13.71 -7.72 16.05
C HIS A 47 15.07 -8.43 16.11
N PRO A 48 15.97 -8.22 15.13
CA PRO A 48 17.30 -8.81 15.16
C PRO A 48 18.10 -8.27 16.35
N ARG A 49 18.84 -9.15 17.03
CA ARG A 49 19.64 -8.78 18.22
C ARG A 49 20.69 -7.70 17.92
N SER A 50 21.25 -7.71 16.72
CA SER A 50 22.24 -6.72 16.26
C SER A 50 21.74 -5.28 16.33
N LEU A 51 20.42 -5.07 16.26
CA LEU A 51 19.80 -3.75 16.32
C LEU A 51 19.96 -3.06 17.68
N VAL A 52 19.97 -3.87 18.76
CA VAL A 52 20.09 -3.39 20.13
C VAL A 52 21.45 -3.69 20.75
N GLU A 53 22.30 -4.48 20.08
CA GLU A 53 23.59 -4.91 20.61
C GLU A 53 24.53 -3.74 20.91
N GLY A 54 24.62 -2.77 20.00
CA GLY A 54 25.43 -1.55 20.19
C GLY A 54 25.05 -0.76 21.45
N PRO A 55 23.82 -0.21 21.54
CA PRO A 55 23.42 0.60 22.70
C PRO A 55 23.38 -0.21 24.01
N LEU A 56 23.03 -1.49 23.97
CA LEU A 56 23.06 -2.32 25.18
C LEU A 56 24.48 -2.67 25.61
N GLY A 57 25.41 -2.87 24.68
CA GLY A 57 26.83 -3.06 24.96
C GLY A 57 27.42 -1.84 25.68
N GLU A 58 27.12 -0.63 25.20
CA GLU A 58 27.53 0.62 25.85
C GLU A 58 26.91 0.79 27.25
N ALA A 59 25.65 0.38 27.42
CA ALA A 59 24.98 0.40 28.71
C ALA A 59 25.65 -0.54 29.73
N VAL A 60 26.06 -1.74 29.30
CA VAL A 60 26.78 -2.72 30.12
C VAL A 60 28.19 -2.21 30.46
N ALA A 61 28.94 -1.71 29.47
CA ALA A 61 30.27 -1.15 29.68
C ALA A 61 30.26 0.07 30.64
N ALA A 62 29.22 0.90 30.58
CA ALA A 62 29.03 2.00 31.53
C ALA A 62 28.72 1.48 32.96
N ALA A 63 27.94 0.40 33.09
CA ALA A 63 27.64 -0.23 34.37
C ALA A 63 28.89 -0.82 35.05
N GLU A 64 29.77 -1.46 34.27
CA GLU A 64 31.05 -1.98 34.75
C GLU A 64 31.99 -0.87 35.21
N ARG A 65 32.14 0.18 34.41
CA ARG A 65 32.92 1.36 34.82
C ARG A 65 32.35 1.99 36.09
N ALA A 66 31.03 2.05 36.22
CA ALA A 66 30.38 2.52 37.44
C ALA A 66 30.72 1.63 38.65
N ARG A 67 30.74 0.29 38.48
CA ARG A 67 31.16 -0.66 39.52
C ARG A 67 32.61 -0.43 39.94
N GLY A 68 33.53 -0.25 38.97
CA GLY A 68 34.93 0.09 39.24
C GLY A 68 35.08 1.39 40.03
N ALA A 69 34.36 2.45 39.64
CA ALA A 69 34.37 3.72 40.36
C ALA A 69 33.86 3.58 41.82
N ARG A 70 32.82 2.77 42.06
CA ARG A 70 32.35 2.49 43.44
C ARG A 70 33.40 1.76 44.26
N ALA A 71 34.08 0.77 43.67
CA ALA A 71 35.14 0.03 44.35
C ALA A 71 36.33 0.94 44.73
N ALA A 72 36.61 1.97 43.93
CA ALA A 72 37.60 3.00 44.21
C ALA A 72 37.13 4.08 45.22
N GLY A 73 35.88 4.02 45.70
CA GLY A 73 35.31 5.02 46.61
C GLY A 73 34.78 6.29 45.91
N ASP A 74 34.86 6.37 44.58
CA ASP A 74 34.38 7.51 43.80
C ASP A 74 32.87 7.44 43.52
N LYS A 75 32.10 7.88 44.52
CA LYS A 75 30.64 7.86 44.46
C LYS A 75 30.09 8.77 43.35
N TRP A 76 30.71 9.92 43.11
CA TRP A 76 30.24 10.91 42.13
C TRP A 76 30.32 10.35 40.70
N HIS A 77 31.49 9.89 40.28
CA HIS A 77 31.66 9.33 38.93
C HIS A 77 30.85 8.06 38.74
N SER A 78 30.72 7.21 39.77
CA SER A 78 29.86 6.02 39.68
C SER A 78 28.39 6.37 39.40
N GLY A 79 27.89 7.46 39.97
CA GLY A 79 26.53 7.95 39.74
C GLY A 79 26.35 8.45 38.31
N LEU A 80 27.31 9.21 37.79
CA LEU A 80 27.30 9.69 36.40
C LEU A 80 27.34 8.54 35.38
N LEU A 81 28.22 7.56 35.59
CA LEU A 81 28.33 6.38 34.73
C LEU A 81 27.07 5.51 34.77
N THR A 82 26.42 5.39 35.94
CA THR A 82 25.13 4.70 36.05
C THR A 82 24.04 5.43 35.24
N LYS A 83 23.97 6.77 35.32
CA LYS A 83 23.04 7.57 34.52
C LYS A 83 23.32 7.44 33.02
N LEU A 84 24.60 7.44 32.62
CA LEU A 84 25.01 7.23 31.23
C LEU A 84 24.54 5.87 30.72
N GLY A 85 24.74 4.80 31.49
CA GLY A 85 24.23 3.48 31.14
C GLY A 85 22.70 3.45 30.96
N MET A 86 21.96 4.18 31.81
CA MET A 86 20.50 4.29 31.64
C MET A 86 20.11 5.03 30.36
N GLN A 87 20.85 6.05 29.94
CA GLN A 87 20.59 6.74 28.67
C GLN A 87 20.85 5.83 27.47
N TRP A 88 21.90 5.02 27.52
CA TRP A 88 22.16 4.00 26.50
C TRP A 88 21.06 2.93 26.44
N ALA A 89 20.58 2.44 27.58
CA ALA A 89 19.44 1.53 27.63
C ALA A 89 18.16 2.16 27.04
N ARG A 90 17.88 3.43 27.37
CA ARG A 90 16.77 4.20 26.79
C ARG A 90 16.91 4.38 25.28
N CYS A 91 18.13 4.63 24.80
CA CYS A 91 18.45 4.69 23.38
C CYS A 91 18.11 3.36 22.69
N GLY A 92 18.55 2.22 23.26
CA GLY A 92 18.18 0.90 22.75
C GLY A 92 16.67 0.69 22.66
N GLY A 93 15.92 1.07 23.69
CA GLY A 93 14.46 1.02 23.65
C GLY A 93 13.82 1.97 22.62
N ALA A 94 14.43 3.14 22.37
CA ALA A 94 13.98 4.06 21.33
C ALA A 94 14.20 3.49 19.92
N VAL A 95 15.33 2.81 19.70
CA VAL A 95 15.62 2.13 18.43
C VAL A 95 14.58 1.05 18.14
N VAL A 96 14.21 0.23 19.13
CA VAL A 96 13.14 -0.78 18.99
C VAL A 96 11.79 -0.14 18.63
N ARG A 97 11.41 0.96 19.27
CA ARG A 97 10.15 1.66 18.92
C ARG A 97 10.19 2.26 17.51
N ALA A 98 11.35 2.79 17.11
CA ALA A 98 11.54 3.34 15.77
C ALA A 98 11.39 2.24 14.69
N THR A 99 11.96 1.06 14.90
CA THR A 99 11.82 -0.04 13.94
C THR A 99 10.40 -0.58 13.86
N GLU A 100 9.67 -0.62 14.98
CA GLU A 100 8.24 -0.96 14.96
C GLU A 100 7.41 0.07 14.19
N ALA A 101 7.71 1.36 14.36
CA ALA A 101 7.05 2.41 13.60
C ALA A 101 7.35 2.30 12.10
N GLU A 102 8.59 2.02 11.72
CA GLU A 102 8.96 1.77 10.32
C GLU A 102 8.27 0.52 9.74
N ALA A 103 8.15 -0.56 10.51
CA ALA A 103 7.46 -1.76 10.06
C ALA A 103 5.97 -1.48 9.78
N LYS A 104 5.31 -0.70 10.66
CA LYS A 104 3.92 -0.27 10.49
C LYS A 104 3.76 0.64 9.27
N SER A 105 4.63 1.65 9.11
CA SER A 105 4.54 2.56 7.97
C SER A 105 4.76 1.83 6.63
N ARG A 106 5.67 0.85 6.58
CA ARG A 106 5.86 -0.01 5.39
C ARG A 106 4.62 -0.87 5.10
N ALA A 107 3.94 -1.39 6.11
CA ALA A 107 2.71 -2.15 5.93
C ALA A 107 1.57 -1.27 5.40
N GLU A 108 1.42 -0.05 5.93
CA GLU A 108 0.44 0.93 5.46
C GLU A 108 0.73 1.38 4.03
N ALA A 109 2.00 1.64 3.70
CA ALA A 109 2.40 1.98 2.34
C ALA A 109 2.06 0.86 1.32
N LYS A 110 2.18 -0.43 1.71
CA LYS A 110 1.74 -1.55 0.87
C LYS A 110 0.23 -1.54 0.66
N ARG A 111 -0.56 -1.34 1.73
CA ARG A 111 -2.02 -1.24 1.63
C ARG A 111 -2.47 -0.10 0.72
N LEU A 112 -1.82 1.07 0.80
CA LEU A 112 -2.11 2.19 -0.08
C LEU A 112 -1.83 1.86 -1.56
N ARG A 113 -0.74 1.13 -1.84
CA ARG A 113 -0.44 0.65 -3.20
C ARG A 113 -1.49 -0.34 -3.69
N GLU A 114 -1.94 -1.26 -2.85
CA GLU A 114 -3.02 -2.19 -3.21
C GLU A 114 -4.33 -1.45 -3.50
N LEU A 115 -4.72 -0.51 -2.64
CA LEU A 115 -5.94 0.30 -2.83
C LEU A 115 -5.87 1.17 -4.08
N THR A 116 -4.73 1.80 -4.36
CA THR A 116 -4.54 2.59 -5.59
C THR A 116 -4.68 1.71 -6.84
N THR A 117 -4.08 0.52 -6.88
CA THR A 117 -4.29 -0.40 -8.01
C THR A 117 -5.73 -0.88 -8.16
N GLN A 118 -6.47 -1.03 -7.05
CA GLN A 118 -7.89 -1.38 -7.10
C GLN A 118 -8.73 -0.23 -7.65
N LEU A 119 -8.42 1.01 -7.26
CA LEU A 119 -9.06 2.22 -7.78
C LEU A 119 -8.82 2.36 -9.28
N GLU A 120 -7.58 2.23 -9.74
CA GLU A 120 -7.24 2.30 -11.18
C GLU A 120 -8.02 1.25 -12.00
N ARG A 121 -8.15 0.02 -11.48
CA ARG A 121 -8.96 -1.03 -12.13
C ARG A 121 -10.44 -0.68 -12.15
N ALA A 122 -10.97 -0.13 -11.06
CA ALA A 122 -12.37 0.29 -11.00
C ALA A 122 -12.65 1.44 -11.98
N GLU A 123 -11.75 2.42 -12.08
CA GLU A 123 -11.83 3.52 -13.04
C GLU A 123 -11.81 3.01 -14.48
N ALA A 124 -10.93 2.06 -14.79
CA ALA A 124 -10.89 1.43 -16.12
C ALA A 124 -12.20 0.71 -16.46
N LEU A 125 -12.76 -0.05 -15.53
CA LEU A 125 -14.06 -0.72 -15.73
C LEU A 125 -15.20 0.28 -15.92
N LEU A 126 -15.23 1.38 -15.16
CA LEU A 126 -16.23 2.44 -15.32
C LEU A 126 -16.12 3.10 -16.68
N ALA A 127 -14.89 3.40 -17.15
CA ALA A 127 -14.67 3.94 -18.49
C ALA A 127 -15.16 2.98 -19.58
N GLU A 128 -14.90 1.68 -19.45
CA GLU A 128 -15.44 0.68 -20.38
C GLU A 128 -16.97 0.65 -20.38
N HIS A 129 -17.61 0.68 -19.21
CA HIS A 129 -19.06 0.68 -19.11
C HIS A 129 -19.66 1.94 -19.73
N GLN A 130 -19.07 3.11 -19.50
CA GLN A 130 -19.48 4.36 -20.15
C GLN A 130 -19.36 4.26 -21.68
N ALA A 131 -18.26 3.69 -22.19
CA ALA A 131 -18.09 3.48 -23.63
C ALA A 131 -19.12 2.48 -24.21
N ARG A 132 -19.51 1.44 -23.45
CA ARG A 132 -20.58 0.52 -23.85
C ARG A 132 -21.95 1.21 -23.87
N LEU A 133 -22.27 1.99 -22.84
CA LEU A 133 -23.51 2.76 -22.78
C LEU A 133 -23.62 3.75 -23.94
N GLY A 134 -22.55 4.48 -24.27
CA GLY A 134 -22.54 5.40 -25.41
C GLY A 134 -22.79 4.70 -26.75
N ARG A 135 -22.25 3.49 -26.95
CA ARG A 135 -22.52 2.66 -28.15
C ARG A 135 -23.98 2.22 -28.21
N LEU A 136 -24.52 1.69 -27.12
CA LEU A 136 -25.91 1.26 -27.05
C LEU A 136 -26.88 2.42 -27.28
N GLN A 137 -26.63 3.60 -26.69
CA GLN A 137 -27.41 4.81 -26.93
C GLN A 137 -27.40 5.22 -28.41
N ALA A 138 -26.23 5.15 -29.06
CA ALA A 138 -26.11 5.45 -30.49
C ALA A 138 -26.87 4.43 -31.36
N GLU A 139 -26.91 3.16 -30.98
CA GLU A 139 -27.68 2.12 -31.68
C GLU A 139 -29.19 2.30 -31.51
N VAL A 140 -29.66 2.59 -30.29
CA VAL A 140 -31.06 2.92 -30.00
C VAL A 140 -31.50 4.13 -30.83
N ALA A 141 -30.73 5.22 -30.83
CA ALA A 141 -31.05 6.41 -31.62
C ALA A 141 -31.11 6.11 -33.14
N LYS A 142 -30.27 5.21 -33.65
CA LYS A 142 -30.34 4.76 -35.05
C LYS A 142 -31.59 3.92 -35.32
N ALA A 143 -31.96 3.03 -34.40
CA ALA A 143 -33.15 2.19 -34.52
C ALA A 143 -34.43 3.04 -34.49
N GLU A 144 -34.52 4.01 -33.59
CA GLU A 144 -35.63 4.96 -33.49
C GLU A 144 -35.80 5.77 -34.78
N LYS A 145 -34.70 6.31 -35.34
CA LYS A 145 -34.73 7.02 -36.63
C LYS A 145 -35.20 6.12 -37.79
N LYS A 146 -34.73 4.87 -37.84
CA LYS A 146 -35.18 3.90 -38.85
C LYS A 146 -36.66 3.55 -38.70
N ALA A 147 -37.13 3.38 -37.47
CA ALA A 147 -38.53 3.10 -37.17
C ALA A 147 -39.44 4.29 -37.57
N ALA A 148 -39.03 5.51 -37.23
CA ALA A 148 -39.73 6.73 -37.64
C ALA A 148 -39.82 6.84 -39.18
N ALA A 149 -38.70 6.66 -39.89
CA ALA A 149 -38.69 6.68 -41.35
C ALA A 149 -39.57 5.56 -41.97
N ALA A 150 -39.56 4.36 -41.39
CA ALA A 150 -40.44 3.27 -41.84
C ALA A 150 -41.92 3.59 -41.60
N ALA A 151 -42.27 4.20 -40.46
CA ALA A 151 -43.62 4.65 -40.16
C ALA A 151 -44.11 5.72 -41.15
N GLU A 152 -43.26 6.68 -41.51
CA GLU A 152 -43.57 7.69 -42.54
C GLU A 152 -43.82 7.06 -43.92
N VAL A 153 -43.00 6.08 -44.32
CA VAL A 153 -43.20 5.35 -45.59
C VAL A 153 -44.52 4.58 -45.59
N VAL A 154 -44.88 3.92 -44.49
CA VAL A 154 -46.16 3.21 -44.36
C VAL A 154 -47.33 4.21 -44.39
N ALA A 155 -47.25 5.31 -43.65
CA ALA A 155 -48.25 6.36 -43.66
C ALA A 155 -48.45 6.95 -45.07
N GLY A 156 -47.35 7.25 -45.79
CA GLY A 156 -47.41 7.73 -47.17
C GLY A 156 -48.03 6.71 -48.14
N ARG A 157 -47.76 5.41 -47.94
CA ARG A 157 -48.41 4.33 -48.72
C ARG A 157 -49.91 4.26 -48.46
N GLU A 158 -50.34 4.38 -47.21
CA GLU A 158 -51.76 4.38 -46.85
C GLU A 158 -52.48 5.62 -47.40
N VAL A 159 -51.87 6.82 -47.31
CA VAL A 159 -52.41 8.03 -47.94
C VAL A 159 -52.57 7.83 -49.46
N GLY A 160 -51.53 7.33 -50.14
CA GLY A 160 -51.60 7.03 -51.57
C GLY A 160 -52.66 5.97 -51.92
N ARG A 161 -52.91 4.99 -51.05
CA ARG A 161 -53.99 4.00 -51.20
C ARG A 161 -55.36 4.67 -51.09
N LEU A 162 -55.56 5.52 -50.09
CA LEU A 162 -56.81 6.26 -49.88
C LEU A 162 -57.11 7.22 -51.03
N GLU A 163 -56.10 7.93 -51.55
CA GLU A 163 -56.25 8.81 -52.72
C GLU A 163 -56.60 8.05 -54.00
N ARG A 164 -56.03 6.85 -54.21
CA ARG A 164 -56.40 5.99 -55.34
C ARG A 164 -57.81 5.42 -55.20
N ALA A 165 -58.23 5.12 -53.98
CA ALA A 165 -59.60 4.67 -53.70
C ALA A 165 -60.62 5.82 -53.92
N SER A 166 -60.28 7.07 -53.57
CA SER A 166 -61.18 8.21 -53.76
C SER A 166 -61.26 8.71 -55.21
N LYS A 167 -60.19 8.57 -56.01
CA LYS A 167 -60.16 8.97 -57.43
C LYS A 167 -60.81 7.98 -58.41
N GLY A 168 -61.48 6.94 -57.93
CA GLY A 168 -62.46 6.19 -58.74
C GLY A 168 -61.90 5.58 -60.03
N GLN A 169 -61.04 4.57 -59.92
CA GLN A 169 -61.00 3.56 -60.99
C GLN A 169 -62.25 2.69 -60.89
N ARG A 170 -63.37 3.17 -61.45
CA ARG A 170 -64.42 2.24 -61.91
C ARG A 170 -63.74 1.33 -62.94
N PRO A 171 -63.71 0.00 -62.77
CA PRO A 171 -63.17 -0.89 -63.79
C PRO A 171 -63.96 -0.67 -65.07
N LYS A 172 -63.29 -0.10 -66.07
CA LYS A 172 -63.82 0.12 -67.41
C LYS A 172 -63.95 -1.25 -68.07
N SER A 173 -65.14 -1.84 -67.96
CA SER A 173 -65.73 -2.85 -68.85
C SER A 173 -64.74 -3.73 -69.64
N ARG A 174 -64.58 -4.99 -69.23
CA ARG A 174 -64.20 -6.05 -70.17
C ARG A 174 -65.35 -7.04 -70.31
N ARG A 175 -66.30 -6.66 -71.16
CA ARG A 175 -67.14 -7.59 -71.93
C ARG A 175 -66.20 -8.61 -72.58
N LYS A 176 -66.29 -9.89 -72.20
CA LYS A 176 -66.08 -10.99 -73.16
C LYS A 176 -66.98 -12.16 -72.78
N SER A 177 -68.06 -12.21 -73.54
CA SER A 177 -68.94 -13.35 -73.77
C SER A 177 -68.18 -14.56 -74.31
N GLY A 178 -68.64 -15.75 -73.92
CA GLY A 178 -68.30 -17.07 -74.47
C GLY A 178 -68.30 -18.09 -73.33
N GLY A 179 -69.24 -19.03 -73.18
CA GLY A 179 -70.06 -19.71 -74.19
C GLY A 179 -69.46 -21.10 -74.45
N GLY A 180 -70.15 -22.16 -74.03
CA GLY A 180 -69.77 -23.58 -74.18
C GLY A 180 -69.94 -24.32 -72.85
N SER A 181 -71.10 -24.88 -72.51
CA SER A 181 -71.84 -26.00 -73.12
C SER A 181 -71.06 -27.32 -73.08
N ARG A 182 -71.60 -28.23 -72.24
CA ARG A 182 -71.63 -29.70 -72.30
C ARG A 182 -70.44 -30.45 -72.90
#